data_AF-A0A976CV49-F1
#
_entry.id   AF-A0A976CV49-F1
#
_cell.length_a   1.000
_cell.length_b   1.000
_cell.length_c   1.000
_cell.angle_alpha   90.00
_cell.angle_beta   90.00
_cell.angle_gamma   90.00
#
_symmetry.space_group_name_H-M   'P 1'
#
loop_
_entity.id
_entity.type
_entity.pdbx_description
1 polymer ?
#
loop_
_entity_poly.entity_id
_entity_poly.type
_entity_poly.pdbx_seq_one_letter_code
_entity_poly.pdbx_strand_id
1 'polypeptide(L)'
;MLWRLPSGSRTTWPSPRSAFLRAFAARLNSLITTLLQGCVLVMIILGLFLRPSIAIWVLVGIPVSFAGTLWLMPFFGLTVNVMSLFGFIIAVGLIVDDAVVTSENIYTKMNKGMSPEEAAITGTQEIALPVTFGSLTTIVAFLPLMFFEGFYGTYTKQVPPVIIGILLFSLLEAKLSLPAHLKFLKPLGSQPGWFARFQQRIADGLERFIEHRFKPLVEFSTRHRVSTCCLFLAFAMASIALIKSGRLGFVSMPNIEKNRLYASLTMPRDAKVEDTNVLVKRVEQAAERLKKEYVDPVTGQSYIKDILASAGGWPGRPWVDPRSGFVIVTVVDAAERSEPGPSHKQVADRWRELCGEMSEVQSFYVSVDGGRGFRGGGGEESILVELRGNASDARDQLAEEIELLLKSYQGVSSAAYAPKARRSV
;
A
#
# COMPACT_ATOMS: atom_id res chain seq x y z
N MET A 1 -16.40 -39.84 -17.23
CA MET A 1 -17.81 -39.73 -16.82
C MET A 1 -18.08 -38.28 -16.45
N LEU A 2 -18.56 -37.47 -17.40
CA LEU A 2 -18.87 -36.05 -17.19
C LEU A 2 -20.22 -35.97 -16.49
N TRP A 3 -20.23 -35.68 -15.20
CA TRP A 3 -21.46 -35.36 -14.46
C TRP A 3 -22.06 -34.09 -15.05
N ARG A 4 -23.07 -34.23 -15.93
CA ARG A 4 -23.86 -33.11 -16.41
C ARG A 4 -24.79 -32.69 -15.28
N LEU A 5 -24.69 -31.44 -14.90
CA LEU A 5 -25.59 -30.79 -13.95
C LEU A 5 -27.05 -30.88 -14.45
N PRO A 6 -28.05 -31.15 -13.58
CA PRO A 6 -29.45 -31.23 -13.98
C PRO A 6 -29.92 -29.97 -14.71
N SER A 7 -30.73 -30.13 -15.76
CA SER A 7 -31.32 -29.03 -16.52
C SER A 7 -32.09 -28.09 -15.58
N GLY A 8 -31.64 -26.84 -15.47
CA GLY A 8 -32.19 -25.82 -14.56
C GLY A 8 -31.26 -25.43 -13.40
N SER A 9 -30.23 -26.23 -13.10
CA SER A 9 -29.20 -25.83 -12.14
C SER A 9 -28.25 -24.80 -12.76
N ARG A 10 -28.26 -23.58 -12.21
CA ARG A 10 -27.22 -22.57 -12.47
C ARG A 10 -26.16 -22.69 -11.39
N THR A 11 -24.95 -23.07 -11.76
CA THR A 11 -23.82 -23.02 -10.83
C THR A 11 -23.36 -21.57 -10.73
N THR A 12 -23.81 -20.87 -9.71
CA THR A 12 -23.15 -19.64 -9.28
C THR A 12 -21.94 -20.08 -8.46
N TRP A 13 -20.75 -19.74 -8.95
CA TRP A 13 -19.52 -19.90 -8.18
C TRP A 13 -19.22 -18.57 -7.50
N PRO A 14 -19.65 -18.34 -6.24
CA PRO A 14 -19.06 -17.30 -5.41
C PRO A 14 -17.63 -17.77 -5.03
N SER A 15 -16.77 -18.02 -6.03
CA SER A 15 -15.47 -18.65 -5.79
C SER A 15 -14.53 -17.61 -5.17
N PRO A 16 -14.05 -17.84 -3.93
CA PRO A 16 -13.11 -16.93 -3.28
C PRO A 16 -11.84 -16.74 -4.10
N ARG A 17 -11.41 -17.76 -4.85
CA ARG A 17 -10.22 -17.72 -5.69
C ARG A 17 -10.36 -16.77 -6.88
N SER A 18 -11.48 -16.79 -7.63
CA SER A 18 -11.63 -15.88 -8.78
C SER A 18 -11.81 -14.43 -8.35
N ALA A 19 -12.53 -14.19 -7.24
CA ALA A 19 -12.67 -12.86 -6.66
C ALA A 19 -11.33 -12.34 -6.11
N PHE A 20 -10.56 -13.19 -5.41
CA PHE A 20 -9.22 -12.85 -4.96
C PHE A 20 -8.27 -12.56 -6.11
N LEU A 21 -8.27 -13.38 -7.17
CA LEU A 21 -7.43 -13.15 -8.35
C LEU A 21 -7.82 -11.87 -9.08
N ARG A 22 -9.12 -11.55 -9.18
CA ARG A 22 -9.59 -10.27 -9.74
C ARG A 22 -9.18 -9.09 -8.89
N ALA A 23 -9.38 -9.14 -7.57
CA ALA A 23 -8.97 -8.07 -6.66
C ALA A 23 -7.44 -7.88 -6.66
N PHE A 24 -6.69 -8.99 -6.70
CA PHE A 24 -5.24 -8.96 -6.82
C PHE A 24 -4.79 -8.37 -8.16
N ALA A 25 -5.40 -8.80 -9.28
CA ALA A 25 -5.12 -8.25 -10.60
C ALA A 25 -5.49 -6.77 -10.68
N ALA A 26 -6.62 -6.35 -10.10
CA ALA A 26 -7.02 -4.95 -10.01
C ALA A 26 -6.01 -4.14 -9.19
N ARG A 27 -5.53 -4.67 -8.06
CA ARG A 27 -4.49 -4.02 -7.25
C ARG A 27 -3.16 -3.91 -7.99
N LEU A 28 -2.73 -4.97 -8.69
CA LEU A 28 -1.53 -4.93 -9.52
C LEU A 28 -1.68 -3.90 -10.64
N ASN A 29 -2.83 -3.88 -11.32
CA ASN A 29 -3.11 -2.93 -12.38
C ASN A 29 -3.10 -1.49 -11.84
N SER A 30 -3.72 -1.25 -10.68
CA SER A 30 -3.68 0.05 -10.00
C SER A 30 -2.24 0.48 -9.70
N LEU A 31 -1.41 -0.41 -9.14
CA LEU A 31 0.00 -0.10 -8.87
C LEU A 31 0.81 0.15 -10.15
N ILE A 32 0.54 -0.60 -11.22
CA ILE A 32 1.15 -0.35 -12.53
C ILE A 32 0.71 1.01 -13.08
N THR A 33 -0.56 1.39 -12.94
CA THR A 33 -1.02 2.72 -13.35
C THR A 33 -0.37 3.83 -12.53
N THR A 34 -0.20 3.65 -11.21
CA THR A 34 0.53 4.59 -10.36
C THR A 34 2.00 4.67 -10.75
N LEU A 35 2.63 3.54 -11.08
CA LEU A 35 4.00 3.49 -11.58
C LEU A 35 4.14 4.28 -12.88
N LEU A 36 3.23 4.06 -13.84
CA LEU A 36 3.20 4.78 -15.11
C LEU A 36 2.95 6.28 -14.91
N GLN A 37 2.02 6.65 -14.01
CA GLN A 37 1.78 8.05 -13.64
C GLN A 37 3.05 8.68 -13.04
N GLY A 38 3.77 7.96 -12.18
CA GLY A 38 5.07 8.38 -11.65
C GLY A 38 6.09 8.62 -12.76
N CYS A 39 6.23 7.68 -13.71
CA CYS A 39 7.13 7.84 -14.86
C CYS A 39 6.75 9.04 -15.74
N VAL A 40 5.46 9.26 -15.98
CA VAL A 40 4.97 10.43 -16.74
C VAL A 40 5.27 11.73 -15.99
N LEU A 41 5.05 11.77 -14.67
CA LEU A 41 5.35 12.94 -13.86
C LEU A 41 6.84 13.27 -13.87
N VAL A 42 7.69 12.25 -13.72
CA VAL A 42 9.15 12.37 -13.86
C VAL A 42 9.51 12.90 -15.24
N MET A 43 8.95 12.36 -16.32
CA MET A 43 9.17 12.84 -17.68
C MET A 43 8.77 14.32 -17.86
N ILE A 44 7.64 14.75 -17.29
CA ILE A 44 7.20 16.16 -17.34
C ILE A 44 8.20 17.04 -16.61
N ILE A 45 8.63 16.65 -15.40
CA ILE A 45 9.61 17.40 -14.60
C ILE A 45 10.94 17.48 -15.35
N LEU A 46 11.49 16.37 -15.84
CA LEU A 46 12.73 16.38 -16.61
C LEU A 46 12.62 17.23 -17.88
N GLY A 47 11.51 17.12 -18.62
CA GLY A 47 11.27 17.94 -19.81
C GLY A 47 11.16 19.44 -19.53
N LEU A 48 10.83 19.82 -18.30
CA LEU A 48 10.74 21.21 -17.86
C LEU A 48 12.12 21.83 -17.56
N PHE A 49 13.04 21.02 -17.04
CA PHE A 49 14.36 21.50 -16.57
C PHE A 49 15.49 21.15 -17.53
N LEU A 50 15.48 19.97 -18.14
CA LEU A 50 16.52 19.49 -19.06
C LEU A 50 16.15 19.71 -20.51
N ARG A 51 17.14 19.88 -21.39
CA ARG A 51 16.90 19.91 -22.84
C ARG A 51 16.18 18.63 -23.27
N PRO A 52 15.16 18.69 -24.15
CA PRO A 52 14.39 17.51 -24.55
C PRO A 52 15.26 16.37 -25.08
N SER A 53 16.32 16.70 -25.81
CA SER A 53 17.28 15.73 -26.35
C SER A 53 18.06 14.98 -25.26
N ILE A 54 18.28 15.60 -24.11
CA ILE A 54 18.93 14.99 -22.95
C ILE A 54 17.90 14.20 -22.13
N ALA A 55 16.73 14.80 -21.89
CA ALA A 55 15.65 14.20 -21.11
C ALA A 55 15.19 12.85 -21.69
N ILE A 56 15.17 12.70 -23.02
CA ILE A 56 14.83 11.42 -23.68
C ILE A 56 15.82 10.31 -23.29
N TRP A 57 17.12 10.59 -23.27
CA TRP A 57 18.12 9.57 -22.91
C TRP A 57 18.03 9.16 -21.45
N VAL A 58 17.83 10.14 -20.56
CA VAL A 58 17.58 9.84 -19.14
C VAL A 58 16.30 9.00 -18.97
N LEU A 59 15.25 9.31 -19.75
CA LEU A 59 13.99 8.55 -19.73
C LEU A 59 14.16 7.11 -20.22
N VAL A 60 15.01 6.86 -21.21
CA VAL A 60 15.35 5.51 -21.68
C VAL A 60 16.06 4.70 -20.60
N GLY A 61 16.79 5.35 -19.69
CA GLY A 61 17.40 4.68 -18.54
C GLY A 61 16.40 4.02 -17.59
N ILE A 62 15.16 4.53 -17.52
CA ILE A 62 14.10 3.97 -16.67
C ILE A 62 13.72 2.53 -17.06
N PRO A 63 13.22 2.26 -18.28
CA PRO A 63 12.88 0.91 -18.70
C PRO A 63 14.09 -0.03 -18.73
N VAL A 64 15.29 0.49 -19.04
CA VAL A 64 16.52 -0.33 -19.03
C VAL A 64 16.85 -0.82 -17.62
N SER A 65 16.82 0.07 -16.62
CA SER A 65 17.10 -0.35 -15.23
C SER A 65 16.00 -1.23 -14.67
N PHE A 66 14.75 -1.02 -15.08
CA PHE A 66 13.64 -1.90 -14.73
C PHE A 66 13.82 -3.28 -15.33
N ALA A 67 14.18 -3.38 -16.62
CA ALA A 67 14.46 -4.64 -17.27
C ALA A 67 15.63 -5.39 -16.62
N GLY A 68 16.72 -4.68 -16.29
CA GLY A 68 17.84 -5.25 -15.55
C GLY A 68 17.44 -5.78 -14.18
N THR A 69 16.61 -5.03 -13.45
CA THR A 69 16.09 -5.46 -12.15
C THR A 69 15.17 -6.67 -12.27
N LEU A 70 14.26 -6.66 -13.25
CA LEU A 70 13.38 -7.79 -13.53
C LEU A 70 14.18 -9.05 -13.87
N TRP A 71 15.29 -8.90 -14.59
CA TRP A 71 16.24 -9.97 -14.87
C TRP A 71 16.97 -10.46 -13.60
N LEU A 72 17.24 -9.57 -12.64
CA LEU A 72 17.91 -9.89 -11.38
C LEU A 72 16.99 -10.56 -10.34
N MET A 73 15.69 -10.24 -10.34
CA MET A 73 14.73 -10.73 -9.34
C MET A 73 14.70 -12.27 -9.14
N PRO A 74 14.73 -13.11 -10.20
CA PRO A 74 14.71 -14.56 -10.03
C PRO A 74 15.90 -15.09 -9.22
N PHE A 75 17.06 -14.43 -9.29
CA PHE A 75 18.25 -14.82 -8.52
C PHE A 75 18.07 -14.61 -7.00
N PHE A 76 17.15 -13.72 -6.61
CA PHE A 76 16.77 -13.48 -5.22
C PHE A 76 15.47 -14.21 -4.81
N GLY A 77 14.94 -15.10 -5.67
CA GLY A 77 13.67 -15.78 -5.44
C GLY A 77 12.46 -14.82 -5.43
N LEU A 78 12.60 -13.64 -6.03
CA LEU A 78 11.56 -12.62 -6.07
C LEU A 78 10.66 -12.80 -7.29
N THR A 79 9.39 -12.47 -7.10
CA THR A 79 8.36 -12.49 -8.15
C THR A 79 7.76 -11.09 -8.31
N VAL A 80 7.13 -10.82 -9.45
CA VAL A 80 6.30 -9.61 -9.61
C VAL A 80 5.05 -9.76 -8.77
N ASN A 81 4.96 -8.96 -7.71
CA ASN A 81 3.84 -8.93 -6.78
C ASN A 81 3.69 -7.53 -6.21
N VAL A 82 2.71 -7.33 -5.33
CA VAL A 82 2.39 -6.02 -4.75
C VAL A 82 3.59 -5.38 -4.04
N MET A 83 4.39 -6.15 -3.32
CA MET A 83 5.54 -5.62 -2.56
C MET A 83 6.72 -5.30 -3.47
N SER A 84 7.04 -6.16 -4.44
CA SER A 84 8.10 -5.84 -5.41
C SER A 84 7.72 -4.64 -6.29
N LEU A 85 6.46 -4.52 -6.73
CA LEU A 85 5.97 -3.33 -7.45
C LEU A 85 6.06 -2.05 -6.60
N PHE A 86 5.81 -2.14 -5.30
CA PHE A 86 6.02 -1.01 -4.39
C PHE A 86 7.49 -0.57 -4.36
N GLY A 87 8.42 -1.53 -4.38
CA GLY A 87 9.85 -1.26 -4.56
C GLY A 87 10.16 -0.52 -5.87
N PHE A 88 9.56 -0.94 -6.99
CA PHE A 88 9.69 -0.23 -8.28
C PHE A 88 9.17 1.21 -8.19
N ILE A 89 8.01 1.43 -7.58
CA ILE A 89 7.41 2.77 -7.44
C ILE A 89 8.30 3.70 -6.62
N ILE A 90 8.83 3.23 -5.47
CA ILE A 90 9.76 4.03 -4.66
C ILE A 90 11.02 4.36 -5.46
N ALA A 91 11.53 3.40 -6.22
CA ALA A 91 12.76 3.56 -6.97
C ALA A 91 12.62 4.50 -8.19
N VAL A 92 11.41 4.78 -8.70
CA VAL A 92 11.21 5.75 -9.79
C VAL A 92 11.78 7.14 -9.45
N GLY A 93 11.69 7.55 -8.19
CA GLY A 93 12.26 8.83 -7.76
C GLY A 93 13.78 8.81 -7.73
N LEU A 94 14.38 7.65 -7.43
CA LEU A 94 15.81 7.49 -7.19
C LEU A 94 16.60 7.16 -8.45
N ILE A 95 15.94 6.52 -9.43
CA ILE A 95 16.59 6.00 -10.64
C ILE A 95 17.14 7.11 -11.53
N VAL A 96 16.49 8.28 -11.55
CA VAL A 96 16.84 9.35 -12.49
C VAL A 96 17.95 10.25 -11.97
N ASP A 97 18.20 10.28 -10.66
CA ASP A 97 19.13 11.23 -10.04
C ASP A 97 20.55 11.11 -10.61
N ASP A 98 21.07 9.89 -10.70
CA ASP A 98 22.42 9.60 -11.21
C ASP A 98 22.60 10.05 -12.67
N ALA A 99 21.60 9.76 -13.50
CA ALA A 99 21.57 10.12 -14.90
C ALA A 99 21.38 11.63 -15.12
N VAL A 100 20.55 12.29 -14.31
CA VAL A 100 20.35 13.75 -14.36
C VAL A 100 21.65 14.47 -14.04
N VAL A 101 22.27 14.16 -12.90
CA VAL A 101 23.55 14.77 -12.48
C VAL A 101 24.63 14.54 -13.54
N THR A 102 24.66 13.35 -14.15
CA THR A 102 25.60 13.04 -15.22
C THR A 102 25.38 13.81 -16.49
N SER A 103 24.14 13.87 -16.93
CA SER A 103 23.79 14.62 -18.12
C SER A 103 24.04 16.12 -17.97
N GLU A 104 23.78 16.69 -16.79
CA GLU A 104 23.96 18.11 -16.51
C GLU A 104 25.43 18.49 -16.48
N ASN A 105 26.30 17.65 -15.89
CA ASN A 105 27.74 17.95 -15.89
C ASN A 105 28.33 17.89 -17.30
N ILE A 106 27.98 16.85 -18.09
CA ILE A 106 28.39 16.73 -19.50
C ILE A 106 27.92 17.95 -20.28
N TYR A 107 26.65 18.32 -20.14
CA TYR A 107 26.07 19.45 -20.84
C TYR A 107 26.71 20.79 -20.43
N THR A 108 27.02 20.97 -19.16
CA THR A 108 27.73 22.16 -18.66
C THR A 108 29.12 22.29 -19.29
N LYS A 109 29.83 21.18 -19.49
CA LYS A 109 31.13 21.16 -20.18
C LYS A 109 31.02 21.48 -21.66
N MET A 110 29.99 20.96 -22.34
CA MET A 110 29.69 21.31 -23.73
C MET A 110 29.41 22.81 -23.87
N ASN A 111 28.63 23.40 -22.96
CA ASN A 111 28.36 24.85 -22.97
C ASN A 111 29.60 25.71 -22.70
N LYS A 112 30.63 25.16 -22.04
CA LYS A 112 31.94 25.80 -21.85
C LYS A 112 32.85 25.69 -23.07
N GLY A 113 32.37 25.11 -24.18
CA GLY A 113 33.08 25.04 -25.46
C GLY A 113 33.86 23.74 -25.70
N MET A 114 33.78 22.75 -24.80
CA MET A 114 34.38 21.43 -25.04
C MET A 114 33.65 20.68 -26.17
N SER A 115 34.41 19.86 -26.91
CA SER A 115 33.80 18.98 -27.91
C SER A 115 32.82 17.98 -27.24
N PRO A 116 31.75 17.54 -27.91
CA PRO A 116 30.76 16.63 -27.30
C PRO A 116 31.37 15.34 -26.73
N GLU A 117 32.40 14.79 -27.40
CA GLU A 117 33.10 13.59 -26.95
C GLU A 117 33.95 13.85 -25.70
N GLU A 118 34.75 14.91 -25.71
CA GLU A 118 35.60 15.29 -24.57
C GLU A 118 34.75 15.69 -23.35
N ALA A 119 33.63 16.39 -23.59
CA ALA A 119 32.67 16.75 -22.56
C ALA A 119 31.99 15.51 -21.95
N ALA A 120 31.64 14.51 -22.77
CA ALA A 120 31.07 13.26 -22.28
C ALA A 120 32.05 12.49 -21.39
N ILE A 121 33.32 12.39 -21.79
CA ILE A 121 34.36 11.69 -21.01
C ILE A 121 34.66 12.44 -19.71
N THR A 122 35.05 13.72 -19.83
CA THR A 122 35.47 14.54 -18.68
C THR A 122 34.30 14.77 -17.72
N GLY A 123 33.12 15.08 -18.26
CA GLY A 123 31.91 15.31 -17.47
C GLY A 123 31.49 14.09 -16.67
N THR A 124 31.60 12.88 -17.24
CA THR A 124 31.30 11.64 -16.51
C THR A 124 32.35 11.33 -15.45
N GLN A 125 33.65 11.52 -15.76
CA GLN A 125 34.74 11.21 -14.83
C GLN A 125 34.70 12.07 -13.56
N GLU A 126 34.39 13.37 -13.67
CA GLU A 126 34.36 14.29 -12.53
C GLU A 126 33.34 13.90 -11.46
N ILE A 127 32.20 13.36 -11.89
CA ILE A 127 31.08 13.02 -11.00
C ILE A 127 30.98 11.52 -10.70
N ALA A 128 31.82 10.70 -11.34
CA ALA A 128 31.75 9.25 -11.19
C ALA A 128 31.81 8.83 -9.72
N LEU A 129 32.72 9.45 -8.95
CA LEU A 129 32.85 9.20 -7.51
C LEU A 129 31.62 9.68 -6.71
N PRO A 130 31.23 10.97 -6.73
CA PRO A 130 30.11 11.44 -5.91
C PRO A 130 28.79 10.74 -6.25
N VAL A 131 28.51 10.48 -7.52
CA VAL A 131 27.30 9.74 -7.94
C VAL A 131 27.33 8.31 -7.39
N THR A 132 28.45 7.59 -7.54
CA THR A 132 28.57 6.22 -7.00
C THR A 132 28.35 6.16 -5.50
N PHE A 133 28.97 7.06 -4.74
CA PHE A 133 28.79 7.10 -3.28
C PHE A 133 27.36 7.52 -2.89
N GLY A 134 26.73 8.39 -3.68
CA GLY A 134 25.31 8.73 -3.56
C GLY A 134 24.42 7.49 -3.65
N SER A 135 24.50 6.74 -4.76
CA SER A 135 23.68 5.54 -4.97
C SER A 135 24.00 4.45 -3.94
N LEU A 136 25.27 4.25 -3.58
CA LEU A 136 25.68 3.29 -2.55
C LEU A 136 25.12 3.64 -1.16
N THR A 137 25.08 4.93 -0.80
CA THR A 137 24.49 5.36 0.48
C THR A 137 23.01 4.99 0.55
N THR A 138 22.28 5.18 -0.56
CA THR A 138 20.88 4.77 -0.67
C THR A 138 20.74 3.25 -0.55
N ILE A 139 21.58 2.47 -1.24
CA ILE A 139 21.62 1.00 -1.12
C ILE A 139 21.82 0.57 0.34
N VAL A 140 22.78 1.17 1.04
CA VAL A 140 23.09 0.89 2.45
C VAL A 140 21.94 1.29 3.37
N ALA A 141 21.20 2.35 3.07
CA ALA A 141 20.03 2.76 3.87
C ALA A 141 18.88 1.74 3.80
N PHE A 142 18.72 1.02 2.68
CA PHE A 142 17.66 0.01 2.51
C PHE A 142 18.08 -1.41 2.95
N LEU A 143 19.37 -1.70 3.03
CA LEU A 143 19.93 -3.00 3.45
C LEU A 143 19.35 -3.52 4.79
N PRO A 144 19.22 -2.71 5.87
CA PRO A 144 18.67 -3.16 7.15
C PRO A 144 17.28 -3.81 7.05
N LEU A 145 16.45 -3.36 6.12
CA LEU A 145 15.08 -3.88 5.94
C LEU A 145 15.07 -5.36 5.49
N MET A 146 16.18 -5.87 4.94
CA MET A 146 16.33 -7.29 4.58
C MET A 146 16.45 -8.20 5.81
N PHE A 147 16.83 -7.64 6.96
CA PHE A 147 17.05 -8.41 8.19
C PHE A 147 15.84 -8.39 9.13
N PHE A 148 14.76 -7.68 8.78
CA PHE A 148 13.54 -7.65 9.60
C PHE A 148 12.90 -9.03 9.68
N GLU A 149 12.57 -9.52 10.87
CA GLU A 149 11.93 -10.82 11.07
C GLU A 149 10.41 -10.70 11.27
N GLY A 150 9.75 -11.86 11.39
CA GLY A 150 8.32 -11.95 11.63
C GLY A 150 7.47 -11.61 10.41
N PHE A 151 6.19 -11.33 10.68
CA PHE A 151 5.19 -11.08 9.65
C PHE A 151 5.57 -9.88 8.75
N TYR A 152 6.01 -8.77 9.36
CA TYR A 152 6.46 -7.58 8.64
C TYR A 152 7.67 -7.86 7.75
N GLY A 153 8.64 -8.62 8.28
CA GLY A 153 9.82 -9.04 7.55
C GLY A 153 9.52 -9.75 6.23
N THR A 154 8.52 -10.64 6.18
CA THR A 154 8.19 -11.37 4.94
C THR A 154 7.77 -10.45 3.79
N TYR A 155 7.15 -9.31 4.09
CA TYR A 155 6.76 -8.32 3.08
C TYR A 155 7.88 -7.32 2.78
N THR A 156 8.51 -6.77 3.82
CA THR A 156 9.52 -5.72 3.67
C THR A 156 10.79 -6.24 3.01
N LYS A 157 11.17 -7.51 3.23
CA LYS A 157 12.38 -8.12 2.61
C LYS A 157 12.38 -8.13 1.09
N GLN A 158 11.21 -8.01 0.46
CA GLN A 158 11.08 -8.04 -0.99
C GLN A 158 11.39 -6.67 -1.65
N VAL A 159 11.33 -5.59 -0.88
CA VAL A 159 11.50 -4.21 -1.38
C VAL A 159 12.99 -3.86 -1.62
N PRO A 160 13.92 -4.09 -0.66
CA PRO A 160 15.32 -3.70 -0.84
C PRO A 160 16.00 -4.31 -2.07
N PRO A 161 15.89 -5.62 -2.37
CA PRO A 161 16.61 -6.18 -3.52
C PRO A 161 16.13 -5.59 -4.86
N VAL A 162 14.86 -5.18 -4.95
CA VAL A 162 14.33 -4.45 -6.12
C VAL A 162 14.97 -3.08 -6.23
N ILE A 163 14.99 -2.29 -5.15
CA ILE A 163 15.61 -0.95 -5.13
C ILE A 163 17.11 -1.06 -5.46
N ILE A 164 17.81 -2.00 -4.83
CA ILE A 164 19.24 -2.23 -5.06
C ILE A 164 19.49 -2.60 -6.52
N GLY A 165 18.69 -3.50 -7.09
CA GLY A 165 18.78 -3.84 -8.52
C GLY A 165 18.63 -2.60 -9.40
N ILE A 166 17.60 -1.78 -9.14
CA ILE A 166 17.33 -0.58 -9.94
C ILE A 166 18.49 0.41 -9.86
N LEU A 167 19.00 0.67 -8.66
CA LEU A 167 20.12 1.60 -8.45
C LEU A 167 21.40 1.09 -9.11
N LEU A 168 21.68 -0.22 -9.06
CA LEU A 168 22.85 -0.79 -9.73
C LEU A 168 22.76 -0.65 -11.24
N PHE A 169 21.61 -0.98 -11.84
CA PHE A 169 21.44 -0.83 -13.28
C PHE A 169 21.37 0.63 -13.73
N SER A 170 20.80 1.53 -12.91
CA SER A 170 20.84 2.97 -13.18
C SER A 170 22.26 3.51 -13.17
N LEU A 171 23.07 3.10 -12.17
CA LEU A 171 24.48 3.51 -12.10
C LEU A 171 25.29 3.01 -13.31
N LEU A 172 25.00 1.81 -13.80
CA LEU A 172 25.60 1.28 -15.02
C LEU A 172 25.17 2.08 -16.26
N GLU A 173 23.88 2.40 -16.36
CA GLU A 173 23.32 3.18 -17.47
C GLU A 173 23.92 4.59 -17.51
N ALA A 174 23.87 5.31 -16.37
CA ALA A 174 24.34 6.68 -16.24
C ALA A 174 25.85 6.84 -16.58
N LYS A 175 26.66 5.81 -16.34
CA LYS A 175 28.11 5.84 -16.61
C LYS A 175 28.51 5.32 -17.98
N LEU A 176 27.77 4.37 -18.53
CA LEU A 176 28.16 3.66 -19.76
C LEU A 176 27.29 4.08 -20.94
N SER A 177 25.98 3.89 -20.82
CA SER A 177 25.01 4.14 -21.89
C SER A 177 24.85 5.63 -22.12
N LEU A 178 24.54 6.40 -21.08
CA LEU A 178 24.20 7.81 -21.21
C LEU A 178 25.32 8.64 -21.86
N PRO A 179 26.60 8.58 -21.43
CA PRO A 179 27.66 9.39 -22.04
C PRO A 179 27.93 8.99 -23.50
N ALA A 180 27.81 7.69 -23.81
CA ALA A 180 27.99 7.17 -25.16
C ALA A 180 26.95 7.70 -26.16
N HIS A 181 25.74 8.02 -25.69
CA HIS A 181 24.69 8.62 -26.51
C HIS A 181 24.79 10.15 -26.55
N LEU A 182 25.13 10.80 -25.43
CA LEU A 182 25.24 12.26 -25.36
C LEU A 182 26.37 12.82 -26.23
N LYS A 183 27.42 12.04 -26.53
CA LYS A 183 28.48 12.48 -27.47
C LYS A 183 27.97 12.80 -28.88
N PHE A 184 26.82 12.27 -29.28
CA PHE A 184 26.23 12.53 -30.59
C PHE A 184 25.29 13.74 -30.59
N LEU A 185 25.11 14.41 -29.46
CA LEU A 185 24.29 15.61 -29.39
C LEU A 185 24.94 16.75 -30.17
N LYS A 186 24.22 17.23 -31.19
CA LYS A 186 24.60 18.45 -31.91
C LYS A 186 24.27 19.67 -31.04
N PRO A 187 25.11 20.72 -31.04
CA PRO A 187 24.74 22.02 -30.50
C PRO A 187 23.46 22.52 -31.18
N LEU A 188 22.56 23.15 -30.42
CA LEU A 188 21.31 23.69 -30.97
C LEU A 188 21.61 24.72 -32.07
N GLY A 189 20.92 24.59 -33.20
CA GLY A 189 20.83 25.65 -34.21
C GLY A 189 20.05 26.87 -33.68
N SER A 190 20.27 28.02 -34.29
CA SER A 190 19.95 29.37 -33.79
C SER A 190 18.47 29.74 -33.58
N GLN A 191 17.52 28.82 -33.74
CA GLN A 191 16.07 29.10 -33.68
C GLN A 191 15.36 28.14 -32.71
N PRO A 192 15.25 28.46 -31.41
CA PRO A 192 14.53 27.62 -30.46
C PRO A 192 13.02 27.66 -30.73
N GLY A 193 12.41 26.47 -30.85
CA GLY A 193 10.96 26.31 -30.97
C GLY A 193 10.18 26.80 -29.73
N TRP A 194 8.86 26.86 -29.81
CA TRP A 194 8.01 27.44 -28.75
C TRP A 194 8.23 26.77 -27.38
N PHE A 195 8.36 25.44 -27.35
CA PHE A 195 8.61 24.66 -26.13
C PHE A 195 9.97 25.00 -25.52
N ALA A 196 11.01 25.11 -26.35
CA ALA A 196 12.35 25.48 -25.89
C ALA A 196 12.38 26.89 -25.27
N ARG A 197 11.60 27.84 -25.78
CA ARG A 197 11.47 29.19 -25.19
C ARG A 197 10.72 29.18 -23.86
N PHE A 198 9.66 28.37 -23.75
CA PHE A 198 8.95 28.18 -22.49
C PHE A 198 9.86 27.55 -21.42
N GLN A 199 10.59 26.51 -21.80
CA GLN A 199 11.56 25.85 -20.94
C GLN A 199 12.66 26.82 -20.48
N GLN A 200 13.23 27.62 -21.39
CA GLN A 200 14.22 28.64 -21.05
C GLN A 200 13.70 29.61 -19.99
N ARG A 201 12.45 30.09 -20.12
CA ARG A 201 11.86 30.98 -19.10
C ARG A 201 11.79 30.35 -17.70
N ILE A 202 11.55 29.04 -17.63
CA ILE A 202 11.51 28.31 -16.37
C ILE A 202 12.91 28.13 -15.81
N ALA A 203 13.87 27.73 -16.65
CA ALA A 203 15.27 27.62 -16.27
C ALA A 203 15.82 28.97 -15.75
N ASP A 204 15.61 30.06 -16.49
CA ASP A 204 16.01 31.42 -16.10
C ASP A 204 15.27 31.88 -14.82
N GLY A 205 14.03 31.44 -14.63
CA GLY A 205 13.27 31.68 -13.40
C GLY A 205 13.90 30.99 -12.19
N LEU A 206 14.29 29.73 -12.34
CA LEU A 206 14.97 28.96 -11.31
C LEU A 206 16.36 29.54 -11.01
N GLU A 207 17.14 29.88 -12.03
CA GLU A 207 18.47 30.48 -11.86
C GLU A 207 18.38 31.80 -11.09
N ARG A 208 17.43 32.67 -11.44
CA ARG A 208 17.15 33.90 -10.68
C ARG A 208 16.77 33.61 -9.24
N PHE A 209 15.95 32.59 -8.97
CA PHE A 209 15.61 32.19 -7.61
C PHE A 209 16.84 31.69 -6.83
N ILE A 210 17.68 30.88 -7.47
CA ILE A 210 18.92 30.37 -6.88
C ILE A 210 19.83 31.54 -6.49
N GLU A 211 20.04 32.48 -7.40
CA GLU A 211 20.95 33.61 -7.18
C GLU A 211 20.42 34.64 -6.18
N HIS A 212 19.12 34.98 -6.23
CA HIS A 212 18.57 36.10 -5.47
C HIS A 212 17.91 35.67 -4.15
N ARG A 213 17.50 34.41 -4.00
CA ARG A 213 16.77 33.94 -2.82
C ARG A 213 17.50 32.82 -2.08
N PHE A 214 17.94 31.79 -2.79
CA PHE A 214 18.58 30.63 -2.17
C PHE A 214 20.00 30.96 -1.70
N LYS A 215 20.86 31.51 -2.58
CA LYS A 215 22.25 31.84 -2.25
C LYS A 215 22.38 32.82 -1.07
N PRO A 216 21.63 33.94 -0.99
CA PRO A 216 21.70 34.83 0.16
C PRO A 216 21.23 34.15 1.46
N LEU A 217 20.26 33.25 1.38
CA LEU A 217 19.79 32.47 2.54
C LEU A 217 20.86 31.50 3.05
N VAL A 218 21.58 30.84 2.14
CA VAL A 218 22.70 29.95 2.48
C VAL A 218 23.87 30.75 3.06
N GLU A 219 24.21 31.89 2.48
CA GLU A 219 25.23 32.80 3.01
C GLU A 219 24.85 33.32 4.41
N PHE A 220 23.58 33.68 4.63
CA PHE A 220 23.08 34.06 5.95
C PHE A 220 23.19 32.90 6.96
N SER A 221 22.78 31.70 6.56
CA SER A 221 22.82 30.50 7.42
C SER A 221 24.25 30.09 7.78
N THR A 222 25.20 30.21 6.84
CA THR A 222 26.61 29.90 7.08
C THR A 222 27.29 30.95 7.95
N ARG A 223 26.92 32.24 7.82
CA ARG A 223 27.37 33.30 8.74
C ARG A 223 26.84 33.10 10.16
N HIS A 224 25.59 32.66 10.30
CA HIS A 224 24.94 32.38 11.59
C HIS A 224 24.92 30.88 11.95
N ARG A 225 26.04 30.18 11.74
CA ARG A 225 26.17 28.71 11.90
C ARG A 225 25.62 28.17 13.23
N VAL A 226 25.87 28.87 14.35
CA VAL A 226 25.40 28.42 15.68
C VAL A 226 23.88 28.51 15.75
N SER A 227 23.29 29.62 15.31
CA SER A 227 21.83 29.79 15.26
C SER A 227 21.18 28.75 14.36
N THR A 228 21.79 28.45 13.21
CA THR A 228 21.32 27.39 12.30
C THR A 228 21.35 26.01 12.96
N CYS A 229 22.44 25.66 13.65
CA CYS A 229 22.52 24.40 14.41
C CYS A 229 21.50 24.35 15.56
N CYS A 230 21.33 25.44 16.32
CA CYS A 230 20.32 25.53 17.37
C CYS A 230 18.91 25.37 16.82
N LEU A 231 18.60 25.99 15.68
CA LEU A 231 17.30 25.87 15.01
C LEU A 231 17.04 24.43 14.57
N PHE A 232 18.04 23.78 13.95
CA PHE A 232 17.95 22.36 13.57
C PHE A 232 17.68 21.47 14.80
N LEU A 233 18.44 21.65 15.87
CA LEU A 233 18.25 20.90 17.12
C LEU A 233 16.88 21.18 17.75
N ALA A 234 16.39 22.42 17.70
CA ALA A 234 15.05 22.76 18.19
C ALA A 234 13.96 22.02 17.40
N PHE A 235 14.05 21.98 16.07
CA PHE A 235 13.11 21.21 15.24
C PHE A 235 13.21 19.70 15.47
N ALA A 236 14.42 19.17 15.64
CA ALA A 236 14.63 17.76 15.96
C ALA A 236 14.02 17.40 17.32
N MET A 237 14.27 18.22 18.36
CA MET A 237 13.68 18.05 19.68
C MET A 237 12.15 18.19 19.66
N ALA A 238 11.60 19.15 18.92
CA ALA A 238 10.15 19.30 18.76
C ALA A 238 9.52 18.07 18.09
N SER A 239 10.19 17.49 17.09
CA SER A 239 9.72 16.28 16.40
C SER A 239 9.71 15.07 17.36
N ILE A 240 10.77 14.89 18.15
CA ILE A 240 10.84 13.83 19.16
C ILE A 240 9.80 14.06 20.27
N ALA A 241 9.61 15.30 20.71
CA ALA A 241 8.62 15.66 21.71
C ALA A 241 7.20 15.37 21.23
N LEU A 242 6.88 15.62 19.96
CA LEU A 242 5.58 15.31 19.37
C LEU A 242 5.29 13.79 19.44
N ILE A 243 6.27 12.95 19.08
CA ILE A 243 6.16 11.49 19.16
C ILE A 243 5.97 11.04 20.61
N LYS A 244 6.81 11.53 21.53
CA LYS A 244 6.75 11.15 22.96
C LYS A 244 5.52 11.68 23.69
N SER A 245 4.93 12.77 23.22
CA SER A 245 3.75 13.39 23.85
C SER A 245 2.47 12.57 23.72
N GLY A 246 2.48 11.47 22.93
CA GLY A 246 1.30 10.64 22.69
C GLY A 246 0.25 11.28 21.78
N ARG A 247 0.52 12.48 21.23
CA ARG A 247 -0.36 13.15 20.26
C ARG A 247 -0.41 12.45 18.92
N LEU A 248 0.63 11.69 18.59
CA LEU A 248 0.67 10.82 17.42
C LEU A 248 0.17 9.43 17.83
N GLY A 249 -1.03 9.07 17.37
CA GLY A 249 -1.56 7.72 17.53
C GLY A 249 -0.70 6.71 16.76
N PHE A 250 -0.35 5.60 17.40
CA PHE A 250 0.30 4.48 16.74
C PHE A 250 -0.76 3.53 16.19
N VAL A 251 -0.79 3.37 14.87
CA VAL A 251 -1.65 2.39 14.20
C VAL A 251 -0.76 1.32 13.59
N SER A 252 -0.78 0.11 14.15
CA SER A 252 0.12 -0.98 13.76
C SER A 252 -0.10 -1.47 12.32
N MET A 253 -1.31 -1.30 11.78
CA MET A 253 -1.66 -1.44 10.36
C MET A 253 -2.85 -0.54 10.01
N PRO A 254 -2.73 0.34 9.00
CA PRO A 254 -3.90 1.00 8.46
C PRO A 254 -4.80 -0.05 7.81
N ASN A 255 -6.10 -0.04 8.14
CA ASN A 255 -7.07 -0.94 7.53
C ASN A 255 -7.10 -0.73 6.02
N ILE A 256 -6.54 -1.68 5.26
CA ILE A 256 -6.80 -1.76 3.84
C ILE A 256 -8.25 -2.18 3.73
N GLU A 257 -9.14 -1.26 3.32
CA GLU A 257 -10.55 -1.55 3.16
C GLU A 257 -10.73 -2.81 2.30
N LYS A 258 -11.24 -3.87 2.92
CA LYS A 258 -11.55 -5.10 2.21
C LYS A 258 -12.95 -4.94 1.62
N ASN A 259 -13.12 -5.39 0.38
CA ASN A 259 -14.39 -5.36 -0.33
C ASN A 259 -15.42 -6.38 0.22
N ARG A 260 -15.33 -6.75 1.50
CA ARG A 260 -16.19 -7.74 2.16
C ARG A 260 -16.56 -7.28 3.56
N LEU A 261 -17.85 -7.25 3.82
CA LEU A 261 -18.44 -7.04 5.13
C LEU A 261 -18.88 -8.38 5.70
N TYR A 262 -18.77 -8.52 7.01
CA TYR A 262 -19.08 -9.76 7.72
C TYR A 262 -20.08 -9.46 8.81
N ALA A 263 -21.17 -10.23 8.85
CA ALA A 263 -22.04 -10.33 10.00
C ALA A 263 -21.86 -11.70 10.64
N SER A 264 -21.66 -11.71 11.95
CA SER A 264 -21.52 -12.91 12.75
C SER A 264 -22.58 -12.91 13.83
N LEU A 265 -23.21 -14.06 14.03
CA LEU A 265 -24.08 -14.29 15.17
C LEU A 265 -23.71 -15.61 15.86
N THR A 266 -23.88 -15.63 17.18
CA THR A 266 -23.65 -16.83 18.00
C THR A 266 -24.85 -17.01 18.92
N MET A 267 -25.48 -18.17 18.81
CA MET A 267 -26.63 -18.56 19.62
C MET A 267 -26.22 -19.07 21.01
N PRO A 268 -27.14 -19.03 21.99
CA PRO A 268 -27.01 -19.74 23.25
C PRO A 268 -26.75 -21.26 23.09
N ARG A 269 -26.27 -21.91 24.16
CA ARG A 269 -25.71 -23.27 24.11
C ARG A 269 -26.72 -24.37 23.71
N ASP A 270 -28.00 -24.12 23.82
CA ASP A 270 -29.11 -25.05 23.58
C ASP A 270 -29.77 -24.88 22.20
N ALA A 271 -29.37 -23.88 21.42
CA ALA A 271 -29.96 -23.59 20.12
C ALA A 271 -29.60 -24.64 19.06
N LYS A 272 -30.59 -25.00 18.22
CA LYS A 272 -30.39 -25.90 17.08
C LYS A 272 -29.94 -25.13 15.85
N VAL A 273 -29.41 -25.84 14.85
CA VAL A 273 -28.99 -25.25 13.56
C VAL A 273 -30.17 -24.53 12.89
N GLU A 274 -31.36 -25.11 13.01
CA GLU A 274 -32.60 -24.58 12.43
C GLU A 274 -32.94 -23.20 13.01
N ASP A 275 -32.78 -23.03 14.34
CA ASP A 275 -33.02 -21.76 15.03
C ASP A 275 -31.99 -20.70 14.59
N THR A 276 -30.72 -21.09 14.52
CA THR A 276 -29.64 -20.27 13.96
C THR A 276 -29.95 -19.84 12.52
N ASN A 277 -30.47 -20.75 11.70
CA ASN A 277 -30.77 -20.49 10.29
C ASN A 277 -31.89 -19.47 10.09
N VAL A 278 -32.88 -19.42 11.00
CA VAL A 278 -33.93 -18.38 10.97
C VAL A 278 -33.32 -17.00 11.12
N LEU A 279 -32.42 -16.82 12.08
CA LEU A 279 -31.76 -15.52 12.30
C LEU A 279 -30.75 -15.19 11.21
N VAL A 280 -29.99 -16.18 10.72
CA VAL A 280 -29.10 -15.99 9.56
C VAL A 280 -29.89 -15.49 8.33
N LYS A 281 -31.07 -16.05 8.07
CA LYS A 281 -31.96 -15.57 6.99
C LYS A 281 -32.46 -14.15 7.22
N ARG A 282 -32.74 -13.75 8.46
CA ARG A 282 -33.09 -12.35 8.79
C ARG A 282 -31.94 -11.40 8.44
N VAL A 283 -30.70 -11.77 8.78
CA VAL A 283 -29.50 -10.98 8.44
C VAL A 283 -29.26 -10.93 6.92
N GLU A 284 -29.46 -12.06 6.23
CA GLU A 284 -29.39 -12.14 4.76
C GLU A 284 -30.44 -11.24 4.09
N GLN A 285 -31.68 -11.25 4.58
CA GLN A 285 -32.74 -10.37 4.07
C GLN A 285 -32.42 -8.88 4.29
N ALA A 286 -31.79 -8.53 5.40
CA ALA A 286 -31.28 -7.17 5.62
C ALA A 286 -30.20 -6.80 4.60
N ALA A 287 -29.30 -7.74 4.26
CA ALA A 287 -28.30 -7.53 3.21
C ALA A 287 -28.93 -7.39 1.81
N GLU A 288 -29.99 -8.14 1.51
CA GLU A 288 -30.74 -8.00 0.25
C GLU A 288 -31.47 -6.66 0.15
N ARG A 289 -31.91 -6.07 1.27
CA ARG A 289 -32.44 -4.71 1.29
C ARG A 289 -31.36 -3.68 0.96
N LEU A 290 -30.16 -3.81 1.54
CA LEU A 290 -29.02 -2.96 1.19
C LEU A 290 -28.68 -3.05 -0.29
N LYS A 291 -28.77 -4.24 -0.88
CA LYS A 291 -28.49 -4.46 -2.30
C LYS A 291 -29.42 -3.63 -3.18
N LYS A 292 -30.67 -3.43 -2.76
CA LYS A 292 -31.66 -2.60 -3.47
C LYS A 292 -31.51 -1.11 -3.15
N GLU A 293 -31.06 -0.76 -1.96
CA GLU A 293 -30.87 0.64 -1.51
C GLU A 293 -29.61 1.27 -2.13
N TYR A 294 -28.52 0.51 -2.19
CA TYR A 294 -27.23 0.96 -2.69
C TYR A 294 -27.03 0.53 -4.14
N VAL A 295 -27.58 1.33 -5.06
CA VAL A 295 -27.46 1.14 -6.52
C VAL A 295 -26.65 2.29 -7.10
N ASP A 296 -25.71 1.96 -8.00
CA ASP A 296 -24.95 2.94 -8.76
C ASP A 296 -25.90 3.67 -9.72
N PRO A 297 -26.00 5.01 -9.63
CA PRO A 297 -26.97 5.80 -10.40
C PRO A 297 -26.70 5.80 -11.91
N VAL A 298 -25.47 5.51 -12.32
CA VAL A 298 -25.04 5.52 -13.73
C VAL A 298 -25.25 4.15 -14.36
N THR A 299 -24.84 3.08 -13.68
CA THR A 299 -24.89 1.72 -14.23
C THR A 299 -26.18 0.98 -13.89
N GLY A 300 -26.95 1.45 -12.90
CA GLY A 300 -28.13 0.76 -12.38
C GLY A 300 -27.81 -0.56 -11.66
N GLN A 301 -26.53 -0.87 -11.41
CA GLN A 301 -26.10 -2.08 -10.72
C GLN A 301 -25.90 -1.81 -9.23
N SER A 302 -26.19 -2.81 -8.40
CA SER A 302 -25.96 -2.70 -6.96
C SER A 302 -24.48 -2.60 -6.63
N TYR A 303 -24.13 -1.75 -5.67
CA TYR A 303 -22.81 -1.75 -5.03
C TYR A 303 -22.55 -3.04 -4.23
N ILE A 304 -23.58 -3.84 -3.94
CA ILE A 304 -23.44 -5.16 -3.32
C ILE A 304 -23.50 -6.23 -4.42
N LYS A 305 -22.37 -6.92 -4.61
CA LYS A 305 -22.19 -7.95 -5.65
C LYS A 305 -22.85 -9.26 -5.24
N ASP A 306 -22.36 -9.83 -4.13
CA ASP A 306 -22.71 -11.16 -3.66
C ASP A 306 -23.05 -11.16 -2.17
N ILE A 307 -24.02 -11.97 -1.79
CA ILE A 307 -24.38 -12.23 -0.39
C ILE A 307 -24.25 -13.74 -0.19
N LEU A 308 -23.52 -14.15 0.86
CA LEU A 308 -23.32 -15.54 1.22
C LEU A 308 -23.70 -15.74 2.68
N ALA A 309 -24.75 -16.52 2.91
CA ALA A 309 -25.21 -16.87 4.24
C ALA A 309 -24.90 -18.34 4.57
N SER A 310 -24.55 -18.63 5.81
CA SER A 310 -24.26 -19.97 6.31
C SER A 310 -24.61 -20.09 7.78
N ALA A 311 -25.46 -21.07 8.11
CA ALA A 311 -25.75 -21.49 9.47
C ALA A 311 -24.97 -22.77 9.80
N GLY A 312 -24.52 -22.90 11.04
CA GLY A 312 -23.83 -24.10 11.49
C GLY A 312 -22.32 -24.10 11.21
N GLY A 313 -21.73 -23.04 10.62
CA GLY A 313 -20.29 -23.03 10.35
C GLY A 313 -19.83 -22.05 9.28
N TRP A 314 -18.52 -21.80 9.26
CA TRP A 314 -17.92 -20.92 8.25
C TRP A 314 -17.95 -21.55 6.86
N PRO A 315 -18.40 -20.81 5.81
CA PRO A 315 -18.38 -21.31 4.45
C PRO A 315 -17.02 -21.85 4.04
N GLY A 316 -16.97 -23.11 3.58
CA GLY A 316 -15.76 -23.78 3.10
C GLY A 316 -14.86 -24.36 4.20
N ARG A 317 -15.31 -24.42 5.46
CA ARG A 317 -14.63 -25.17 6.53
C ARG A 317 -15.40 -26.45 6.89
N PRO A 318 -14.68 -27.53 7.27
CA PRO A 318 -15.31 -28.78 7.68
C PRO A 318 -15.86 -28.76 9.12
N TRP A 319 -15.55 -27.72 9.90
CA TRP A 319 -16.03 -27.60 11.28
C TRP A 319 -17.44 -27.04 11.32
N VAL A 320 -18.34 -27.80 11.94
CA VAL A 320 -19.75 -27.44 12.12
C VAL A 320 -19.99 -27.07 13.58
N ASP A 321 -20.44 -25.84 13.83
CA ASP A 321 -20.96 -25.39 15.12
C ASP A 321 -22.41 -24.93 14.93
N PRO A 322 -23.41 -25.70 15.37
CA PRO A 322 -24.83 -25.39 15.22
C PRO A 322 -25.25 -24.00 15.67
N ARG A 323 -24.51 -23.40 16.60
CA ARG A 323 -24.81 -22.10 17.21
C ARG A 323 -24.29 -20.93 16.38
N SER A 324 -23.40 -21.19 15.43
CA SER A 324 -22.69 -20.15 14.69
C SER A 324 -23.39 -19.84 13.37
N GLY A 325 -23.64 -18.56 13.13
CA GLY A 325 -24.20 -18.05 11.87
C GLY A 325 -23.31 -16.97 11.26
N PHE A 326 -23.12 -17.02 9.95
CA PHE A 326 -22.30 -16.07 9.22
C PHE A 326 -23.00 -15.58 7.96
N VAL A 327 -22.95 -14.26 7.73
CA VAL A 327 -23.33 -13.65 6.47
C VAL A 327 -22.16 -12.81 5.95
N ILE A 328 -21.78 -13.02 4.70
CA ILE A 328 -20.69 -12.31 4.03
C ILE A 328 -21.30 -11.52 2.88
N VAL A 329 -21.12 -10.21 2.91
CA VAL A 329 -21.56 -9.29 1.85
C VAL A 329 -20.33 -8.81 1.11
N THR A 330 -20.26 -9.07 -0.20
CA THR A 330 -19.18 -8.58 -1.06
C THR A 330 -19.61 -7.27 -1.71
N VAL A 331 -18.86 -6.22 -1.45
CA VAL A 331 -19.09 -4.87 -2.00
C VAL A 331 -18.22 -4.69 -3.25
N VAL A 332 -18.69 -3.91 -4.21
CA VAL A 332 -17.92 -3.52 -5.39
C VAL A 332 -16.73 -2.64 -4.96
N ASP A 333 -15.55 -2.91 -5.54
CA ASP A 333 -14.33 -2.13 -5.28
C ASP A 333 -14.55 -0.67 -5.67
N ALA A 334 -14.03 0.27 -4.88
CA ALA A 334 -14.13 1.70 -5.19
C ALA A 334 -13.61 2.04 -6.59
N ALA A 335 -12.60 1.32 -7.10
CA ALA A 335 -12.09 1.51 -8.46
C ALA A 335 -13.05 1.06 -9.58
N GLU A 336 -14.02 0.19 -9.28
CA GLU A 336 -15.05 -0.29 -10.21
C GLU A 336 -16.35 0.54 -10.14
N ARG A 337 -16.46 1.51 -9.22
CA ARG A 337 -17.67 2.32 -9.04
C ARG A 337 -17.63 3.56 -9.95
N SER A 338 -18.78 3.96 -10.48
CA SER A 338 -18.89 5.19 -11.29
C SER A 338 -18.81 6.46 -10.43
N GLU A 339 -19.23 6.34 -9.17
CA GLU A 339 -19.13 7.37 -8.14
C GLU A 339 -18.51 6.76 -6.87
N PRO A 340 -17.84 7.55 -6.00
CA PRO A 340 -17.22 7.04 -4.78
C PRO A 340 -18.18 6.19 -3.90
N GLY A 341 -19.48 6.52 -3.95
CA GLY A 341 -20.54 5.79 -3.25
C GLY A 341 -20.37 5.84 -1.72
N PRO A 342 -21.15 5.04 -0.97
CA PRO A 342 -21.00 4.94 0.47
C PRO A 342 -19.68 4.23 0.85
N SER A 343 -19.03 4.72 1.91
CA SER A 343 -17.89 4.03 2.52
C SER A 343 -18.30 2.66 3.07
N HIS A 344 -17.35 1.72 3.14
CA HIS A 344 -17.63 0.40 3.69
C HIS A 344 -18.16 0.45 5.14
N LYS A 345 -17.71 1.43 5.92
CA LYS A 345 -18.21 1.69 7.27
C LYS A 345 -19.68 2.12 7.26
N GLN A 346 -20.08 3.05 6.39
CA GLN A 346 -21.47 3.46 6.25
C GLN A 346 -22.37 2.29 5.83
N VAL A 347 -21.92 1.44 4.91
CA VAL A 347 -22.68 0.24 4.51
C VAL A 347 -22.80 -0.76 5.67
N ALA A 348 -21.74 -0.95 6.46
CA ALA A 348 -21.78 -1.83 7.63
C ALA A 348 -22.68 -1.31 8.76
N ASP A 349 -22.63 0.00 9.04
CA ASP A 349 -23.48 0.64 10.05
C ASP A 349 -24.96 0.57 9.62
N ARG A 350 -25.25 0.86 8.34
CA ARG A 350 -26.59 0.72 7.77
C ARG A 350 -27.08 -0.74 7.81
N TRP A 351 -26.20 -1.70 7.53
CA TRP A 351 -26.54 -3.12 7.65
C TRP A 351 -26.91 -3.51 9.07
N ARG A 352 -26.17 -3.00 10.06
CA ARG A 352 -26.43 -3.22 11.47
C ARG A 352 -27.80 -2.64 11.87
N GLU A 353 -28.12 -1.43 11.43
CA GLU A 353 -29.43 -0.82 11.66
C GLU A 353 -30.58 -1.66 11.08
N LEU A 354 -30.44 -2.15 9.84
CA LEU A 354 -31.47 -2.97 9.18
C LEU A 354 -31.67 -4.35 9.83
N CYS A 355 -30.62 -4.88 10.45
CA CYS A 355 -30.71 -6.12 11.23
C CYS A 355 -31.54 -5.91 12.51
N GLY A 356 -31.49 -4.71 13.08
CA GLY A 356 -32.13 -4.34 14.34
C GLY A 356 -31.45 -4.98 15.55
N GLU A 357 -32.04 -4.79 16.73
CA GLU A 357 -31.59 -5.46 17.94
C GLU A 357 -31.82 -6.98 17.84
N MET A 358 -30.82 -7.75 18.28
CA MET A 358 -30.85 -9.21 18.34
C MET A 358 -30.64 -9.65 19.79
N SER A 359 -31.70 -9.59 20.57
CA SER A 359 -31.72 -10.06 21.97
C SER A 359 -31.63 -11.58 22.09
N GLU A 360 -31.95 -12.29 21.01
CA GLU A 360 -32.06 -13.75 20.93
C GLU A 360 -30.71 -14.46 20.79
N VAL A 361 -29.63 -13.69 20.57
CA VAL A 361 -28.28 -14.21 20.34
C VAL A 361 -27.35 -13.81 21.47
N GLN A 362 -26.37 -14.66 21.78
CA GLN A 362 -25.33 -14.34 22.75
C GLN A 362 -24.44 -13.20 22.27
N SER A 363 -24.15 -13.15 20.97
CA SER A 363 -23.38 -12.07 20.37
C SER A 363 -23.76 -11.86 18.91
N PHE A 364 -23.91 -10.60 18.50
CA PHE A 364 -24.04 -10.17 17.11
C PHE A 364 -23.10 -9.02 16.81
N TYR A 365 -22.37 -9.10 15.71
CA TYR A 365 -21.56 -7.98 15.23
C TYR A 365 -21.48 -7.94 13.71
N VAL A 366 -21.39 -6.72 13.19
CA VAL A 366 -21.12 -6.43 11.78
C VAL A 366 -19.76 -5.74 11.70
N SER A 367 -18.83 -6.31 10.93
CA SER A 367 -17.46 -5.82 10.76
C SER A 367 -17.14 -5.59 9.29
N VAL A 368 -16.38 -4.51 9.04
CA VAL A 368 -15.77 -4.19 7.74
C VAL A 368 -14.46 -4.96 7.53
N ASP A 369 -13.87 -5.48 8.62
CA ASP A 369 -12.60 -6.19 8.55
C ASP A 369 -12.78 -7.69 8.75
N GLY A 370 -12.43 -8.45 7.71
CA GLY A 370 -12.41 -9.91 7.69
C GLY A 370 -11.01 -10.52 7.85
N GLY A 371 -10.04 -9.74 8.33
CA GLY A 371 -8.70 -10.25 8.67
C GLY A 371 -8.75 -11.33 9.75
N ARG A 372 -7.59 -11.93 10.03
CA ARG A 372 -7.36 -13.00 11.03
C ARG A 372 -8.08 -12.83 12.39
N GLY A 373 -8.57 -11.64 12.72
CA GLY A 373 -9.41 -11.39 13.87
C GLY A 373 -10.74 -12.12 13.95
N PHE A 374 -11.26 -12.62 12.82
CA PHE A 374 -12.41 -13.52 12.85
C PHE A 374 -12.07 -14.91 13.45
N ARG A 375 -10.78 -15.28 13.48
CA ARG A 375 -10.30 -16.61 13.87
C ARG A 375 -9.93 -16.74 15.35
N GLY A 376 -10.12 -15.69 16.13
CA GLY A 376 -9.93 -15.69 17.57
C GLY A 376 -10.08 -14.27 18.11
N GLY A 377 -11.31 -13.88 18.45
CA GLY A 377 -11.65 -12.67 19.22
C GLY A 377 -10.69 -11.49 19.08
N GLY A 378 -10.41 -11.09 17.82
CA GLY A 378 -9.07 -10.63 17.47
C GLY A 378 -8.99 -9.59 16.38
N GLY A 379 -9.95 -8.67 16.20
CA GLY A 379 -9.73 -7.51 15.31
C GLY A 379 -8.35 -6.88 15.57
N GLU A 380 -7.70 -6.26 14.59
CA GLU A 380 -6.35 -5.69 14.82
C GLU A 380 -6.35 -4.54 15.87
N GLU A 381 -7.54 -4.10 16.32
CA GLU A 381 -7.78 -3.21 17.47
C GLU A 381 -8.18 -3.94 18.77
N SER A 382 -8.08 -5.26 18.83
CA SER A 382 -8.47 -6.04 20.01
C SER A 382 -7.27 -6.62 20.74
N ILE A 383 -7.32 -6.52 22.06
CA ILE A 383 -6.34 -7.09 22.95
C ILE A 383 -6.77 -8.53 23.24
N LEU A 384 -6.00 -9.51 22.76
CA LEU A 384 -6.23 -10.92 23.10
C LEU A 384 -5.48 -11.27 24.38
N VAL A 385 -6.22 -11.60 25.43
CA VAL A 385 -5.66 -12.11 26.68
C VAL A 385 -5.86 -13.62 26.73
N GLU A 386 -4.77 -14.40 26.68
CA GLU A 386 -4.83 -15.87 26.81
C GLU A 386 -4.50 -16.29 28.25
N LEU A 387 -5.49 -16.85 28.95
CA LEU A 387 -5.27 -17.48 30.26
C LEU A 387 -4.65 -18.87 30.07
N ARG A 388 -3.40 -19.03 30.52
CA ARG A 388 -2.67 -20.30 30.47
C ARG A 388 -2.84 -21.08 31.77
N GLY A 389 -3.15 -22.37 31.65
CA GLY A 389 -3.35 -23.27 32.78
C GLY A 389 -4.33 -24.39 32.44
N ASN A 390 -4.46 -25.35 33.36
CA ASN A 390 -5.44 -26.44 33.23
C ASN A 390 -6.86 -25.88 33.11
N ALA A 391 -7.73 -26.57 32.38
CA ALA A 391 -9.14 -26.22 32.34
C ALA A 391 -9.75 -26.48 33.72
N SER A 392 -10.14 -25.41 34.42
CA SER A 392 -10.78 -25.45 35.74
C SER A 392 -11.87 -24.38 35.80
N ASP A 393 -12.87 -24.61 36.65
CA ASP A 393 -13.97 -23.65 36.84
C ASP A 393 -13.44 -22.31 37.40
N ALA A 394 -12.36 -22.34 38.20
CA ALA A 394 -11.66 -21.13 38.67
C ALA A 394 -11.06 -20.30 37.51
N ARG A 395 -10.59 -20.94 36.43
CA ARG A 395 -10.08 -20.23 35.26
C ARG A 395 -11.20 -19.58 34.46
N ASP A 396 -12.36 -20.23 34.38
CA ASP A 396 -13.55 -19.68 33.73
C ASP A 396 -14.07 -18.47 34.52
N GLN A 397 -14.13 -18.54 35.85
CA GLN A 397 -14.48 -17.41 36.73
C GLN A 397 -13.50 -16.24 36.57
N LEU A 398 -12.19 -16.50 36.56
CA LEU A 398 -11.18 -15.46 36.34
C LEU A 398 -11.32 -14.79 34.97
N ALA A 399 -11.70 -15.56 33.94
CA ALA A 399 -11.94 -15.00 32.61
C ALA A 399 -13.14 -14.05 32.60
N GLU A 400 -14.22 -14.40 33.30
CA GLU A 400 -15.41 -13.56 33.45
C GLU A 400 -15.11 -12.28 34.25
N GLU A 401 -14.32 -12.37 35.31
CA GLU A 401 -13.86 -11.20 36.07
C GLU A 401 -13.03 -10.23 35.21
N ILE A 402 -12.10 -10.78 34.41
CA ILE A 402 -11.30 -9.98 33.47
C ILE A 402 -12.19 -9.33 32.41
N GLU A 403 -13.20 -10.03 31.90
CA GLU A 403 -14.15 -9.47 30.93
C GLU A 403 -14.90 -8.26 31.52
N LEU A 404 -15.41 -8.38 32.75
CA LEU A 404 -16.11 -7.29 33.45
C LEU A 404 -15.17 -6.10 33.69
N LEU A 405 -13.94 -6.35 34.12
CA LEU A 405 -12.94 -5.32 34.33
C LEU A 405 -12.60 -4.59 33.02
N LEU A 406 -12.43 -5.30 31.92
CA LEU A 406 -12.16 -4.69 30.61
C LEU A 406 -13.31 -3.83 30.11
N LYS A 407 -14.57 -4.24 30.34
CA LYS A 407 -15.75 -3.42 30.01
C LYS A 407 -15.83 -2.12 30.81
N SER A 408 -15.14 -2.03 31.95
CA SER A 408 -15.15 -0.82 32.80
C SER A 408 -14.22 0.30 32.31
N TYR A 409 -13.28 0.02 31.42
CA TYR A 409 -12.33 1.02 30.92
C TYR A 409 -12.92 1.88 29.79
N GLN A 410 -12.77 3.20 29.91
CA GLN A 410 -13.08 4.12 28.82
C GLN A 410 -12.13 3.88 27.63
N GLY A 411 -12.70 3.49 26.49
CA GLY A 411 -11.96 3.16 25.25
C GLY A 411 -12.14 1.71 24.78
N VAL A 412 -12.73 0.83 25.60
CA VAL A 412 -13.06 -0.54 25.19
C VAL A 412 -14.49 -0.57 24.65
N SER A 413 -14.65 -0.91 23.36
CA SER A 413 -15.97 -0.98 22.70
C SER A 413 -16.73 -2.27 23.02
N SER A 414 -16.02 -3.38 23.22
CA SER A 414 -16.58 -4.68 23.61
C SER A 414 -15.48 -5.59 24.18
N ALA A 415 -15.86 -6.47 25.12
CA ALA A 415 -15.03 -7.57 25.60
C ALA A 415 -15.90 -8.82 25.72
N ALA A 416 -15.34 -9.99 25.38
CA ALA A 416 -16.07 -11.26 25.39
C ALA A 416 -15.13 -12.42 25.72
N TYR A 417 -15.56 -13.31 26.61
CA TYR A 417 -14.91 -14.57 26.90
C TYR A 417 -15.31 -15.67 25.91
N ALA A 418 -14.32 -16.39 25.37
CA ALA A 418 -14.53 -17.57 24.54
C ALA A 418 -13.93 -18.82 25.20
N PRO A 419 -14.76 -19.72 25.78
CA PRO A 419 -14.25 -20.95 26.39
C PRO A 419 -13.63 -21.87 25.33
N LYS A 420 -12.37 -22.27 25.53
CA LYS A 420 -11.78 -23.38 24.76
C LYS A 420 -12.56 -24.65 25.12
N ALA A 421 -13.24 -25.23 24.12
CA ALA A 421 -14.01 -26.47 24.30
C ALA A 421 -13.19 -27.52 25.06
N ARG A 422 -13.76 -28.08 26.14
CA ARG A 422 -13.17 -29.22 26.85
C ARG A 422 -13.02 -30.35 25.82
N ARG A 423 -11.78 -30.68 25.43
CA ARG A 423 -11.54 -31.95 24.75
C ARG A 423 -11.86 -33.03 25.77
N SER A 424 -13.00 -33.69 25.63
CA SER A 424 -13.23 -34.98 26.26
C SER A 424 -12.10 -35.89 25.75
N VAL A 425 -11.27 -36.36 26.67
CA VAL A 425 -10.31 -37.44 26.43
C VAL A 425 -11.09 -38.71 26.14
#